data_AF-A0A4R1CGR0-F1
#
_entry.id   AF-A0A4R1CGR0-F1
#
_cell.length_a   1.000
_cell.length_b   1.000
_cell.length_c   1.000
_cell.angle_alpha   90.00
_cell.angle_beta   90.00
_cell.angle_gamma   90.00
#
_symmetry.space_group_name_H-M   'P 1'
#
loop_
_entity.id
_entity.type
_entity.pdbx_description
1 polymer ?
#
loop_
_entity_poly.entity_id
_entity_poly.type
_entity_poly.pdbx_seq_one_letter_code
_entity_poly.pdbx_strand_id
1 'polypeptide(L)' 'MAIPLGSLLLLVVFLVFVVGFIWWLLVLIEAVRTPTDVWRAAGQEQLVHILLMIFLGLVGTIVYVVVARPKLRAVTG' A
#
# COMPACT_ATOMS: atom_id res chain seq x y z
N MET A 1 3.21 -21.82 27.39
CA MET A 1 3.77 -20.45 27.24
C MET A 1 2.63 -19.54 26.81
N ALA A 2 2.31 -18.49 27.55
CA ALA A 2 1.30 -17.52 27.13
C ALA A 2 1.91 -16.55 26.11
N ILE A 3 1.24 -16.33 24.97
CA ILE A 3 1.67 -15.32 24.01
C ILE A 3 1.33 -13.94 24.58
N PRO A 4 2.29 -13.01 24.69
CA PRO A 4 1.99 -11.64 25.13
C PRO A 4 0.96 -10.98 24.20
N LEU A 5 -0.02 -10.28 24.78
CA LEU A 5 -1.06 -9.60 24.00
C LEU A 5 -0.47 -8.66 22.95
N GLY A 6 0.63 -7.95 23.28
CA GLY A 6 1.33 -7.08 22.33
C GLY A 6 1.87 -7.84 21.12
N SER A 7 2.46 -9.02 21.32
CA SER A 7 2.96 -9.86 20.22
C SER A 7 1.82 -10.39 19.35
N LEU A 8 0.68 -10.74 19.95
CA LEU A 8 -0.51 -11.16 19.22
C LEU A 8 -1.09 -10.02 18.37
N LEU A 9 -1.17 -8.81 18.91
CA LEU A 9 -1.64 -7.63 18.18
C LEU A 9 -0.72 -7.29 17.00
N LEU A 10 0.60 -7.33 17.21
CA LEU A 10 1.56 -7.11 16.13
C LEU A 10 1.42 -8.16 15.02
N LEU A 11 1.21 -9.42 15.39
CA LEU A 11 0.96 -10.48 14.41
C LEU A 11 -0.32 -10.23 13.60
N VAL A 12 -1.42 -9.84 14.26
CA VAL A 12 -2.68 -9.51 13.57
C VAL A 12 -2.51 -8.32 12.63
N VAL A 13 -1.87 -7.25 13.08
CA VAL A 13 -1.58 -6.07 12.24
C VAL A 13 -0.71 -6.45 11.04
N PHE A 14 0.32 -7.27 11.26
CA PHE A 14 1.18 -7.76 10.20
C PHE A 14 0.38 -8.60 9.18
N LEU A 15 -0.46 -9.53 9.62
CA LEU A 15 -1.28 -10.35 8.74
C LEU A 15 -2.27 -9.50 7.94
N VAL A 16 -2.95 -8.54 8.58
CA VAL A 16 -3.84 -7.59 7.90
C VAL A 16 -3.08 -6.80 6.82
N PHE A 17 -1.88 -6.33 7.15
CA PHE A 17 -1.04 -5.61 6.19
C PHE A 17 -0.62 -6.49 5.01
N VAL A 18 -0.18 -7.72 5.26
CA VAL A 18 0.23 -8.67 4.22
C VAL A 18 -0.95 -9.02 3.31
N VAL A 19 -2.11 -9.36 3.88
CA VAL A 19 -3.31 -9.67 3.09
C VAL A 19 -3.77 -8.45 2.29
N GLY A 20 -3.80 -7.27 2.90
CA GLY A 20 -4.13 -6.02 2.22
C GLY A 20 -3.16 -5.69 1.08
N PHE A 21 -1.86 -5.93 1.28
CA PHE A 21 -0.84 -5.72 0.25
C PHE A 21 -0.96 -6.71 -0.91
N ILE A 22 -1.20 -7.99 -0.63
CA ILE A 22 -1.46 -9.00 -1.67
C ILE A 22 -2.71 -8.61 -2.46
N TRP A 23 -3.81 -8.26 -1.78
CA TRP A 23 -5.04 -7.80 -2.43
C TRP A 23 -4.80 -6.59 -3.32
N TRP A 24 -4.08 -5.58 -2.83
CA TRP A 24 -3.72 -4.39 -3.60
C TRP A 24 -2.95 -4.73 -4.88
N LEU A 25 -1.98 -5.65 -4.82
CA LEU A 25 -1.26 -6.13 -6.00
C LEU A 25 -2.18 -6.87 -6.98
N LEU A 26 -3.07 -7.74 -6.49
CA LEU A 26 -4.01 -8.48 -7.33
C LEU A 26 -4.93 -7.54 -8.12
N VAL A 27 -5.47 -6.52 -7.46
CA VAL A 27 -6.33 -5.51 -8.11
C VAL A 27 -5.54 -4.66 -9.10
N LEU A 28 -4.28 -4.32 -8.81
CA LEU A 28 -3.42 -3.63 -9.77
C LEU A 28 -3.15 -4.48 -11.02
N ILE A 29 -2.86 -5.78 -10.82
CA ILE A 29 -2.67 -6.73 -11.92
C ILE A 29 -3.95 -6.85 -12.75
N GLU A 30 -5.10 -6.97 -12.10
CA GLU A 30 -6.40 -6.97 -12.76
C GLU A 30 -6.58 -5.69 -13.59
N ALA A 31 -6.31 -4.52 -13.00
CA ALA A 31 -6.47 -3.25 -13.68
C ALA A 31 -5.57 -3.12 -14.93
N VAL A 32 -4.34 -3.63 -14.87
CA VAL A 32 -3.40 -3.68 -16.00
C VAL A 32 -3.83 -4.70 -17.06
N ARG A 33 -4.37 -5.84 -16.64
CA ARG A 33 -4.80 -6.92 -17.55
C ARG A 33 -6.13 -6.61 -18.24
N THR A 34 -6.98 -5.80 -17.62
CA THR A 34 -8.26 -5.41 -18.21
C THR A 34 -8.02 -4.55 -19.45
N PRO A 35 -8.53 -4.97 -20.63
CA PRO A 35 -8.34 -4.24 -21.88
C PRO A 35 -8.88 -2.81 -21.82
N THR A 36 -8.17 -1.86 -22.44
CA THR A 36 -8.50 -0.42 -22.37
C THR A 36 -9.87 -0.08 -22.99
N ASP A 37 -10.37 -0.87 -23.94
CA ASP A 37 -11.73 -0.76 -24.48
C ASP A 37 -12.81 -1.02 -23.43
N VAL A 38 -12.58 -1.97 -22.50
CA VAL A 38 -13.49 -2.23 -21.37
C VAL A 38 -13.53 -1.03 -20.42
N TRP A 39 -12.37 -0.43 -20.13
CA TRP A 39 -12.30 0.79 -19.32
C TRP A 39 -13.05 1.96 -19.97
N ARG A 40 -12.84 2.17 -21.28
CA ARG A 40 -13.52 3.22 -22.05
C ARG A 40 -15.02 2.99 -22.14
N ALA A 41 -15.45 1.75 -22.33
CA ALA A 41 -16.88 1.38 -22.33
C ALA A 41 -17.54 1.69 -20.98
N ALA A 42 -16.79 1.59 -19.87
CA ALA A 42 -17.23 2.01 -18.54
C ALA A 42 -17.10 3.53 -18.26
N GLY A 43 -16.65 4.32 -19.24
CA GLY A 43 -16.42 5.76 -19.07
C GLY A 43 -15.28 6.10 -18.11
N GLN A 44 -14.32 5.18 -17.94
CA GLN A 44 -13.21 5.32 -17.00
C GLN A 44 -11.86 5.39 -17.72
N GLU A 45 -10.92 6.12 -17.13
CA GLU A 45 -9.54 6.20 -17.61
C GLU A 45 -8.65 5.23 -16.85
N GLN A 46 -8.21 4.16 -17.54
CA GLN A 46 -7.35 3.10 -16.99
C GLN A 46 -6.06 3.66 -16.37
N LEU A 47 -5.40 4.57 -17.08
CA LEU A 47 -4.14 5.15 -16.66
C LEU A 47 -4.27 5.94 -15.36
N VAL A 48 -5.37 6.70 -15.20
CA VAL A 48 -5.64 7.48 -13.99
C VAL A 48 -5.73 6.55 -12.78
N HIS A 49 -6.46 5.44 -12.90
CA HIS A 49 -6.64 4.49 -11.80
C HIS A 49 -5.34 3.76 -11.43
N ILE A 50 -4.56 3.31 -12.42
CA ILE A 50 -3.26 2.68 -12.18
C ILE A 50 -2.30 3.66 -11.48
N LEU A 51 -2.23 4.90 -11.95
CA LEU A 51 -1.39 5.92 -11.33
C LEU A 51 -1.83 6.20 -9.89
N LEU A 52 -3.13 6.33 -9.64
CA LEU A 52 -3.66 6.51 -8.29
C LEU A 52 -3.24 5.36 -7.36
N MET A 53 -3.37 4.11 -7.80
CA MET A 53 -2.96 2.94 -7.01
C MET A 53 -1.47 2.99 -6.67
N ILE A 54 -0.61 3.30 -7.66
CA ILE A 54 0.85 3.41 -7.47
C ILE A 54 1.18 4.54 -6.49
N PHE A 55 0.61 5.73 -6.68
CA PHE A 55 0.88 6.87 -5.80
C PHE A 55 0.42 6.61 -4.38
N LEU A 56 -0.71 5.92 -4.18
CA LEU A 56 -1.19 5.52 -2.85
C LEU A 56 -0.16 4.65 -2.10
N GLY A 57 0.47 3.71 -2.81
CA GLY A 57 1.54 2.88 -2.25
C GLY A 57 2.78 3.68 -1.83
N LEU A 58 3.08 4.78 -2.54
CA LEU A 58 4.22 5.65 -2.24
C LEU A 58 3.99 6.59 -1.05
N VAL A 59 2.72 6.87 -0.69
CA VAL A 59 2.39 7.79 0.42
C VAL A 59 3.07 7.37 1.71
N GLY A 60 3.09 6.07 2.04
CA GLY A 60 3.74 5.58 3.27
C GLY A 60 5.22 5.91 3.32
N THR A 61 5.93 5.74 2.20
CA THR A 61 7.35 6.09 2.06
C THR A 61 7.57 7.59 2.18
N ILE A 62 6.73 8.40 1.54
CA ILE A 62 6.82 9.87 1.60
C ILE A 62 6.63 10.35 3.03
N VAL A 63 5.60 9.85 3.74
CA VAL A 63 5.33 10.21 5.14
C VAL A 63 6.53 9.86 6.02
N TYR A 64 7.12 8.67 5.86
CA TYR A 64 8.33 8.30 6.59
C TYR A 64 9.50 9.25 6.30
N VAL A 65 9.77 9.52 5.02
CA VAL A 65 10.89 10.35 4.58
C VAL A 65 10.76 11.80 5.05
N VAL A 66 9.55 12.35 5.05
CA VAL A 66 9.29 13.75 5.41
C VAL A 66 9.16 13.94 6.92
N VAL A 67 8.50 13.01 7.62
CA VAL A 67 8.13 13.22 9.04
C VAL A 67 9.11 12.55 10.00
N ALA A 68 9.36 11.25 9.82
CA ALA A 68 10.11 10.45 10.78
C ALA A 68 11.62 10.54 10.54
N ARG A 69 12.05 10.39 9.29
CA ARG A 69 13.46 10.31 8.91
C ARG A 69 14.31 11.52 9.35
N PRO A 70 13.84 12.79 9.26
CA PRO A 70 14.65 13.92 9.70
C PRO A 70 14.85 13.94 11.22
N LYS A 71 13.78 13.66 11.97
CA LYS A 71 13.82 13.61 13.44
C LYS A 71 14.76 12.51 13.92
N LEU A 72 14.66 11.32 13.33
CA LEU A 72 15.55 10.20 13.66
C LEU A 72 17.01 10.53 13.38
N ARG A 73 17.31 11.13 12.22
CA ARG A 73 18.66 11.56 11.88
C ARG A 73 19.23 12.60 12.85
N ALA A 74 18.42 13.50 13.38
CA ALA A 74 18.87 14.52 14.33
C ALA A 74 19.34 13.96 15.68
N VAL A 75 18.91 12.75 16.05
CA VAL A 75 19.33 12.06 17.30
C VAL A 75 20.33 10.93 17.08
N THR A 76 20.53 10.48 15.85
CA THR A 76 21.52 9.43 15.51
C THR A 76 22.77 9.96 14.79
N GLY A 77 22.77 11.23 14.35
CA GLY A 77 23.87 11.90 13.68
C GLY A 77 24.71 12.76 14.61
#